data_AF-A0A8C6EPJ0-F1
#
_entry.id   AF-A0A8C6EPJ0-F1
#
_cell.length_a   1.000
_cell.length_b   1.000
_cell.length_c   1.000
_cell.angle_alpha   90.00
_cell.angle_beta   90.00
_cell.angle_gamma   90.00
#
_symmetry.space_group_name_H-M   'P 1'
#
loop_
_entity.id
_entity.type
_entity.pdbx_description
1 polymer ?
#
loop_
_entity_poly.entity_id
_entity_poly.type
_entity_poly.pdbx_seq_one_letter_code
_entity_poly.pdbx_strand_id
1 'polypeptide(L)'
;MSSGVAAAPRAKKLVRSPSGLRMVPGASAPRSPFGLPWSPESECPRCMQCDAKFDFITRKHHCRRCGKCFCDRCCSQKVPLRRMCFVDPVRQCAECALVSHREAEFYDRQLKVLLSGATFTVTFGNSEKSETMVCRLSNNQRCLILDGDSHCEIEVAHISTVQVLTEGFAPGGMCLVAFLSRRVWSHEGGQQA
;
A
#
# COMPACT_ATOMS: atom_id res chain seq x y z
N MET A 1 -40.53 -10.35 20.88
CA MET A 1 -39.68 -9.40 20.14
C MET A 1 -38.24 -9.75 20.47
N SER A 2 -37.62 -10.62 19.69
CA SER A 2 -36.28 -11.13 19.96
C SER A 2 -35.29 -10.34 19.11
N SER A 3 -34.42 -9.61 19.81
CA SER A 3 -33.42 -8.69 19.28
C SER A 3 -32.48 -9.39 18.30
N GLY A 4 -32.48 -8.92 17.05
CA GLY A 4 -31.50 -9.29 16.04
C GLY A 4 -30.12 -8.76 16.45
N VAL A 5 -29.20 -9.67 16.75
CA VAL A 5 -27.79 -9.35 16.91
C VAL A 5 -27.26 -8.91 15.54
N ALA A 6 -26.92 -7.63 15.41
CA ALA A 6 -26.31 -7.07 14.21
C ALA A 6 -25.05 -7.86 13.84
N ALA A 7 -24.93 -8.22 12.56
CA ALA A 7 -23.86 -9.04 12.02
C ALA A 7 -22.46 -8.45 12.30
N ALA A 8 -21.57 -9.27 12.86
CA ALA A 8 -20.16 -8.91 13.04
C ALA A 8 -19.48 -8.62 11.68
N PRO A 9 -18.75 -7.49 11.50
CA PRO A 9 -18.16 -7.16 10.23
C PRO A 9 -16.87 -7.96 9.96
N ARG A 10 -16.81 -8.58 8.78
CA ARG A 10 -15.58 -8.93 8.00
C ARG A 10 -14.39 -9.48 8.81
N ALA A 11 -14.45 -10.74 9.21
CA ALA A 11 -13.27 -11.44 9.73
C ALA A 11 -12.18 -11.57 8.65
N LYS A 12 -11.02 -10.92 8.84
CA LYS A 12 -9.78 -11.24 8.12
C LYS A 12 -9.37 -12.65 8.56
N LYS A 13 -9.11 -13.55 7.61
CA LYS A 13 -8.69 -14.93 7.93
C LYS A 13 -7.17 -15.04 7.83
N LEU A 14 -6.55 -15.72 8.80
CA LEU A 14 -5.16 -16.14 8.69
C LEU A 14 -5.10 -17.49 7.97
N VAL A 15 -4.30 -17.57 6.91
CA VAL A 15 -4.09 -18.78 6.11
C VAL A 15 -2.61 -19.14 6.15
N ARG A 16 -2.30 -20.34 6.64
CA ARG A 16 -0.95 -20.91 6.52
C ARG A 16 -0.76 -21.48 5.12
N SER A 17 0.39 -21.22 4.52
CA SER A 17 0.80 -21.74 3.22
C SER A 17 2.28 -22.13 3.27
N PRO A 18 2.83 -22.81 2.25
CA PRO A 18 4.27 -23.05 2.14
C PRO A 18 5.10 -21.75 2.12
N SER A 19 4.47 -20.60 1.84
CA SER A 19 5.09 -19.28 1.85
C SER A 19 5.00 -18.57 3.21
N GLY A 20 4.49 -19.23 4.25
CA GLY A 20 4.25 -18.64 5.58
C GLY A 20 2.79 -18.28 5.82
N LEU A 21 2.54 -17.58 6.94
CA LEU A 21 1.23 -17.12 7.35
C LEU A 21 0.84 -15.84 6.59
N ARG A 22 -0.34 -15.84 5.96
CA ARG A 22 -0.90 -14.71 5.22
C ARG A 22 -2.28 -14.33 5.73
N MET A 23 -2.54 -13.04 5.89
CA MET A 23 -3.88 -12.51 6.08
C MET A 23 -4.61 -12.43 4.74
N VAL A 24 -5.78 -13.05 4.64
CA VAL A 24 -6.67 -12.94 3.48
C VAL A 24 -7.96 -12.22 3.89
N PRO A 25 -8.48 -11.31 3.05
CA PRO A 25 -9.78 -10.70 3.32
C PRO A 25 -10.90 -11.74 3.24
N GLY A 26 -11.96 -11.58 4.05
CA GLY A 26 -13.21 -12.33 3.88
C GLY A 26 -13.87 -12.01 2.52
N ALA A 27 -14.79 -12.88 2.07
CA ALA A 27 -15.31 -12.96 0.69
C ALA A 27 -15.83 -11.65 0.05
N SER A 28 -16.02 -10.56 0.81
CA SER A 28 -16.53 -9.28 0.32
C SER A 28 -15.52 -8.13 0.33
N ALA A 29 -14.25 -8.33 0.71
CA ALA A 29 -13.28 -7.26 0.81
C ALA A 29 -12.44 -7.09 -0.48
N PRO A 30 -12.14 -5.83 -0.89
CA PRO A 30 -11.39 -5.58 -2.11
C PRO A 30 -10.03 -6.29 -2.04
N ARG A 31 -9.72 -7.04 -3.11
CA ARG A 31 -8.42 -7.69 -3.29
C ARG A 31 -7.33 -6.62 -3.17
N SER A 32 -6.21 -6.98 -2.54
CA SER A 32 -5.06 -6.08 -2.50
C SER A 32 -4.69 -5.69 -3.94
N PRO A 33 -4.53 -4.40 -4.26
CA PRO A 33 -4.07 -3.97 -5.59
C PRO A 33 -2.66 -4.52 -5.89
N PHE A 34 -1.94 -4.97 -4.86
CA PHE A 34 -0.67 -5.67 -4.95
C PHE A 34 -0.84 -7.18 -5.19
N GLY A 35 -1.80 -7.56 -6.04
CA GLY A 35 -2.00 -8.94 -6.46
C GLY A 35 -0.70 -9.50 -7.06
N LEU A 36 -0.34 -10.72 -6.66
CA LEU A 36 0.87 -11.37 -7.17
C LEU A 36 0.59 -11.95 -8.56
N PRO A 37 1.29 -11.51 -9.62
CA PRO A 37 1.37 -12.31 -10.83
C PRO A 37 2.24 -13.54 -10.50
N TRP A 38 1.61 -14.68 -10.25
CA TRP A 38 2.33 -15.93 -10.10
C TRP A 38 2.55 -16.51 -11.50
N SER A 39 3.83 -16.64 -11.90
CA SER A 39 4.17 -17.31 -13.16
C SER A 39 3.94 -18.81 -12.98
N PRO A 40 3.26 -19.50 -13.92
CA PRO A 40 3.10 -20.95 -13.86
C PRO A 40 4.46 -21.65 -13.77
N GLU A 41 4.54 -22.66 -12.90
CA GLU A 41 5.74 -23.45 -12.64
C GLU A 41 6.30 -24.16 -13.90
N SER A 42 5.49 -24.35 -14.94
CA SER A 42 5.85 -25.08 -16.16
C SER A 42 6.83 -24.36 -17.10
N GLU A 43 7.13 -23.07 -16.91
CA GLU A 43 7.84 -22.26 -17.93
C GLU A 43 9.27 -21.83 -17.56
N CYS A 44 9.81 -22.25 -16.42
CA CYS A 44 11.12 -21.76 -15.97
C CYS A 44 12.14 -22.90 -15.72
N PRO A 45 12.85 -23.39 -16.74
CA PRO A 45 13.84 -24.47 -16.60
C PRO A 45 15.18 -24.00 -15.98
N ARG A 46 15.40 -22.69 -15.90
CA ARG A 46 16.63 -22.06 -15.41
C ARG A 46 16.34 -20.91 -14.46
N CYS A 47 17.28 -20.56 -13.60
CA CYS A 47 17.18 -19.39 -12.74
C CYS A 47 17.08 -18.10 -13.56
N MET A 48 16.07 -17.26 -13.32
CA MET A 48 15.87 -16.00 -14.04
C MET A 48 16.89 -14.88 -13.69
N GLN A 49 18.00 -15.22 -13.02
CA GLN A 49 19.06 -14.27 -12.67
C GLN A 49 20.45 -14.77 -13.01
N CYS A 50 20.79 -16.02 -12.65
CA CYS A 50 22.11 -16.60 -12.96
C CYS A 50 22.08 -17.65 -14.06
N ASP A 51 20.91 -17.92 -14.66
CA ASP A 51 20.69 -18.93 -15.71
C ASP A 51 21.07 -20.38 -15.32
N ALA A 52 21.33 -20.65 -14.04
CA ALA A 52 21.58 -21.99 -13.55
C ALA A 52 20.40 -22.92 -13.87
N LYS A 53 20.68 -24.05 -14.51
CA LYS A 53 19.68 -25.09 -14.81
C LYS A 53 19.15 -25.68 -13.51
N PHE A 54 17.84 -25.82 -13.42
CA PHE A 54 17.23 -26.55 -12.32
C PHE A 54 17.34 -28.05 -12.54
N ASP A 55 17.67 -28.77 -11.47
CA ASP A 55 17.82 -30.22 -11.45
C ASP A 55 17.51 -30.75 -10.03
N PHE A 56 17.91 -31.99 -9.74
CA PHE A 56 17.68 -32.59 -8.43
C PHE A 56 18.46 -31.91 -7.29
N ILE A 57 19.55 -31.22 -7.59
CA ILE A 57 20.41 -30.51 -6.63
C ILE A 57 19.97 -29.04 -6.53
N THR A 58 19.83 -28.36 -7.68
CA THR A 58 19.41 -26.96 -7.78
C THR A 58 17.89 -26.88 -7.87
N ARG A 59 17.25 -26.76 -6.69
CA ARG A 59 15.79 -26.66 -6.59
C ARG A 59 15.26 -25.29 -7.00
N LYS A 60 14.00 -25.30 -7.44
CA LYS A 60 13.25 -24.13 -7.91
C LYS A 60 12.66 -23.35 -6.74
N HIS A 61 12.82 -22.04 -6.75
CA HIS A 61 12.24 -21.14 -5.75
C HIS A 61 11.59 -19.92 -6.40
N HIS A 62 10.47 -19.46 -5.88
CA HIS A 62 9.80 -18.27 -6.36
C HIS A 62 9.98 -17.11 -5.39
N CYS A 63 10.31 -15.93 -5.92
CA CYS A 63 10.24 -14.70 -5.13
C CYS A 63 8.78 -14.38 -4.82
N ARG A 64 8.46 -14.13 -3.54
CA ARG A 64 7.08 -13.84 -3.12
C ARG A 64 6.64 -12.41 -3.38
N ARG A 65 7.50 -11.55 -3.90
CA ARG A 65 7.18 -10.18 -4.33
C ARG A 65 6.94 -10.07 -5.84
N CYS A 66 7.86 -10.58 -6.67
CA CYS A 66 7.74 -10.49 -8.13
C CYS A 66 7.21 -11.76 -8.82
N GLY A 67 7.09 -12.88 -8.11
CA GLY A 67 6.59 -14.15 -8.66
C GLY A 67 7.57 -14.90 -9.58
N LYS A 68 8.68 -14.29 -9.97
CA LYS A 68 9.74 -14.90 -10.80
C LYS A 68 10.44 -16.06 -10.09
N CYS A 69 11.12 -16.89 -10.89
CA CYS A 69 11.72 -18.13 -10.46
C CYS A 69 13.26 -18.09 -10.42
N PHE A 70 13.85 -18.62 -9.35
CA PHE A 70 15.26 -18.49 -8.98
C PHE A 70 15.80 -19.77 -8.32
N CYS A 71 17.12 -19.93 -8.28
CA CYS A 71 17.80 -20.88 -7.40
C CYS A 71 17.88 -20.34 -5.97
N ASP A 72 18.30 -21.18 -5.01
CA ASP A 72 18.38 -20.79 -3.60
C ASP A 72 19.32 -19.59 -3.40
N ARG A 73 20.49 -19.60 -4.04
CA ARG A 73 21.48 -18.51 -3.96
C ARG A 73 20.93 -17.16 -4.40
N CYS A 74 20.16 -17.11 -5.49
CA CYS A 74 19.59 -15.87 -6.03
C CYS A 74 18.32 -15.41 -5.29
N CYS A 75 17.79 -16.22 -4.38
CA CYS A 75 16.52 -15.97 -3.71
C CYS A 75 16.54 -16.48 -2.27
N SER A 76 17.62 -16.26 -1.52
CA SER A 76 17.84 -16.84 -0.18
C SER A 76 17.26 -16.00 0.96
N GLN A 77 17.02 -14.71 0.72
CA GLN A 77 16.64 -13.77 1.76
C GLN A 77 15.16 -13.91 2.14
N LYS A 78 14.87 -13.90 3.44
CA LYS A 78 13.51 -13.81 3.98
C LYS A 78 13.28 -12.41 4.54
N VAL A 79 12.39 -11.66 3.91
CA VAL A 79 12.16 -10.24 4.23
C VAL A 79 10.67 -9.99 4.48
N PRO A 80 10.28 -9.15 5.47
CA PRO A 80 8.89 -8.77 5.68
C PRO A 80 8.24 -8.21 4.41
N LEU A 81 7.01 -8.62 4.11
CA LEU A 81 6.26 -8.18 2.93
C LEU A 81 4.83 -7.78 3.30
N ARG A 82 4.74 -6.78 4.19
CA ARG A 82 3.49 -6.36 4.86
C ARG A 82 2.41 -5.92 3.86
N ARG A 83 2.77 -5.24 2.78
CA ARG A 83 1.84 -4.76 1.72
C ARG A 83 1.08 -5.90 1.02
N MET A 84 1.64 -7.11 0.99
CA MET A 84 1.00 -8.29 0.41
C MET A 84 0.32 -9.19 1.46
N CYS A 85 0.21 -8.65 2.68
CA CYS A 85 -0.45 -9.26 3.83
C CYS A 85 0.22 -10.54 4.35
N PHE A 86 1.52 -10.72 4.08
CA PHE A 86 2.32 -11.72 4.78
C PHE A 86 2.62 -11.25 6.19
N VAL A 87 2.38 -12.12 7.16
CA VAL A 87 2.72 -11.89 8.58
C VAL A 87 4.19 -12.23 8.79
N ASP A 88 4.61 -13.39 8.29
CA ASP A 88 5.99 -13.87 8.42
C ASP A 88 6.88 -13.30 7.31
N PRO A 89 8.20 -13.13 7.54
CA PRO A 89 9.15 -12.84 6.49
C PRO A 89 9.12 -13.92 5.39
N VAL A 90 9.10 -13.48 4.13
CA VAL A 90 8.96 -14.36 2.98
C VAL A 90 10.17 -14.33 2.09
N ARG A 91 10.39 -15.44 1.38
CA ARG A 91 11.52 -15.59 0.45
C ARG A 91 11.43 -14.59 -0.71
N GLN A 92 12.50 -13.85 -0.97
CA GLN A 92 12.59 -12.89 -2.07
C GLN A 92 13.92 -12.98 -2.83
N CYS A 93 13.91 -12.61 -4.11
CA CYS A 93 15.17 -12.39 -4.85
C CYS A 93 15.89 -11.16 -4.31
N ALA A 94 17.20 -11.06 -4.58
CA ALA A 94 18.04 -9.99 -4.08
C ALA A 94 17.50 -8.59 -4.40
N GLU A 95 17.03 -8.37 -5.64
CA GLU A 95 16.46 -7.08 -6.06
C GLU A 95 15.19 -6.72 -5.27
N CYS A 96 14.27 -7.67 -5.12
CA CYS A 96 13.03 -7.43 -4.37
C CYS A 96 13.28 -7.24 -2.88
N ALA A 97 14.23 -7.99 -2.32
CA ALA A 97 14.62 -7.87 -0.92
C ALA A 97 15.13 -6.46 -0.60
N LEU A 98 15.99 -5.87 -1.44
CA LEU A 98 16.48 -4.50 -1.26
C LEU A 98 15.33 -3.49 -1.16
N VAL A 99 14.34 -3.59 -2.04
CA VAL A 99 13.18 -2.70 -2.02
C VAL A 99 12.31 -2.96 -0.78
N SER A 100 12.06 -4.22 -0.43
CA SER A 100 11.30 -4.56 0.78
C SER A 100 11.97 -4.13 2.07
N HIS A 101 13.30 -4.13 2.13
CA HIS A 101 14.04 -3.58 3.28
C HIS A 101 13.81 -2.07 3.42
N ARG A 102 13.95 -1.31 2.32
CA ARG A 102 13.66 0.14 2.33
C ARG A 102 12.20 0.43 2.71
N GLU A 103 11.26 -0.35 2.18
CA GLU A 103 9.85 -0.23 2.58
C GLU A 103 9.66 -0.53 4.07
N ALA A 104 10.29 -1.58 4.60
CA ALA A 104 10.20 -1.96 6.01
C ALA A 104 10.77 -0.87 6.92
N GLU A 105 11.93 -0.30 6.60
CA GLU A 105 12.53 0.81 7.34
C GLU A 105 11.62 2.04 7.37
N PHE A 106 11.00 2.39 6.23
CA PHE A 106 10.01 3.45 6.16
C PHE A 106 8.82 3.14 7.07
N TYR A 107 8.27 1.93 7.00
CA TYR A 107 7.15 1.51 7.84
C TYR A 107 7.50 1.59 9.33
N ASP A 108 8.67 1.13 9.73
CA ASP A 108 9.03 1.09 11.15
C ASP A 108 9.28 2.49 11.72
N ARG A 109 9.80 3.43 10.91
CA ARG A 109 10.10 4.81 11.34
C ARG A 109 8.92 5.77 11.17
N GLN A 110 8.30 5.79 9.99
CA GLN A 110 7.39 6.86 9.58
C GLN A 110 5.92 6.51 9.78
N LEU A 111 5.54 5.23 9.77
CA LEU A 111 4.13 4.86 9.86
C LEU A 111 3.48 5.36 11.15
N LYS A 112 4.19 5.27 12.28
CA LYS A 112 3.66 5.76 13.57
C LYS A 112 3.37 7.26 13.53
N VAL A 113 4.26 8.03 12.89
CA VAL A 113 4.10 9.48 12.70
C VAL A 113 2.92 9.80 11.79
N LEU A 114 2.78 9.05 10.69
CA LEU A 114 1.66 9.23 9.76
C LEU A 114 0.31 8.85 10.38
N LEU A 115 0.28 7.84 11.25
CA LEU A 115 -0.94 7.42 11.97
C LEU A 115 -1.30 8.36 13.13
N SER A 116 -0.31 8.92 13.83
CA SER A 116 -0.56 9.90 14.89
C SER A 116 -1.15 11.19 14.34
N GLY A 117 -0.77 11.54 13.11
CA GLY A 117 -1.19 12.75 12.44
C GLY A 117 -0.39 13.98 12.83
N ALA A 118 -0.62 15.05 12.09
CA ALA A 118 -0.09 16.38 12.36
C ALA A 118 -1.12 17.44 11.97
N THR A 119 -1.00 18.63 12.55
CA THR A 119 -1.88 19.76 12.26
C THR A 119 -1.42 20.47 11.00
N PHE A 120 -2.36 20.73 10.09
CA PHE A 120 -2.13 21.48 8.86
C PHE A 120 -3.23 22.52 8.66
N THR A 121 -2.90 23.58 7.93
CA THR A 121 -3.89 24.51 7.39
C THR A 121 -4.34 23.98 6.03
N VAL A 122 -5.59 23.53 5.95
CA VAL A 122 -6.18 22.90 4.78
C VAL A 122 -7.07 23.91 4.06
N THR A 123 -6.95 23.95 2.74
CA THR A 123 -7.82 24.76 1.88
C THR A 123 -8.50 23.84 0.88
N PHE A 124 -9.82 23.89 0.79
CA PHE A 124 -10.60 23.03 -0.12
C PHE A 124 -10.91 23.78 -1.42
N GLY A 125 -10.44 23.25 -2.56
CA GLY A 125 -10.68 23.85 -3.88
C GLY A 125 -10.12 25.27 -3.99
N ASN A 126 -10.89 26.18 -4.60
CA ASN A 126 -10.55 27.61 -4.70
C ASN A 126 -11.16 28.45 -3.57
N SER A 127 -11.50 27.83 -2.43
CA SER A 127 -12.00 28.58 -1.27
C SER A 127 -10.91 29.51 -0.74
N GLU A 128 -11.24 30.78 -0.51
CA GLU A 128 -10.35 31.71 0.22
C GLU A 128 -10.28 31.40 1.72
N LYS A 129 -11.23 30.58 2.22
CA LYS A 129 -11.27 30.15 3.61
C LYS A 129 -10.44 28.89 3.79
N SER A 130 -9.42 28.99 4.64
CA SER A 130 -8.62 27.86 5.14
C SER A 130 -9.08 27.41 6.53
N GLU A 131 -8.98 26.12 6.81
CA GLU A 131 -9.33 25.50 8.09
C GLU A 131 -8.12 24.83 8.71
N THR A 132 -7.95 24.90 10.03
CA THR A 132 -6.91 24.15 10.74
C THR A 132 -7.42 22.74 11.03
N MET A 133 -6.77 21.72 10.46
CA MET A 133 -7.20 20.33 10.56
C MET A 133 -6.05 19.42 10.98
N VAL A 134 -6.36 18.35 11.72
CA VAL A 134 -5.43 17.24 11.97
C VAL A 134 -5.51 16.27 10.80
N CYS A 135 -4.40 16.12 10.09
CA CYS A 135 -4.28 15.20 8.97
C CYS A 135 -3.55 13.94 9.41
N ARG A 136 -4.17 12.77 9.25
CA ARG A 136 -3.60 11.48 9.66
C ARG A 136 -3.97 10.35 8.71
N LEU A 137 -3.15 9.32 8.67
CA LEU A 137 -3.46 8.10 7.94
C LEU A 137 -4.37 7.20 8.79
N SER A 138 -5.34 6.53 8.16
CA SER A 138 -6.19 5.57 8.86
C SER A 138 -5.41 4.32 9.29
N ASN A 139 -5.89 3.59 10.31
CA ASN A 139 -5.22 2.39 10.84
C ASN A 139 -4.97 1.30 9.80
N ASN A 140 -5.83 1.21 8.77
CA ASN A 140 -5.68 0.26 7.67
C ASN A 140 -4.91 0.84 6.48
N GLN A 141 -4.42 2.08 6.59
CA GLN A 141 -3.60 2.79 5.61
C GLN A 141 -4.30 3.01 4.26
N ARG A 142 -5.64 3.07 4.26
CA ARG A 142 -6.44 3.24 3.05
C ARG A 142 -7.03 4.62 2.87
N CYS A 143 -7.10 5.41 3.94
CA CYS A 143 -7.66 6.76 3.90
C CYS A 143 -6.70 7.73 4.55
N LEU A 144 -6.56 8.93 3.96
CA LEU A 144 -6.10 10.12 4.65
C LEU A 144 -7.32 10.78 5.29
N ILE A 145 -7.28 10.98 6.61
CA ILE A 145 -8.35 11.56 7.41
C ILE A 145 -7.95 13.00 7.74
N LEU A 146 -8.87 13.93 7.53
CA LEU A 146 -8.75 15.34 7.85
C LEU A 146 -9.83 15.68 8.89
N ASP A 147 -9.41 15.90 10.13
CA ASP A 147 -10.29 16.17 11.26
C ASP A 147 -10.14 17.64 11.73
N GLY A 148 -11.20 18.43 11.60
CA GLY A 148 -11.28 19.82 12.08
C GLY A 148 -12.70 20.15 12.57
N ASP A 149 -13.21 21.31 12.22
CA ASP A 149 -14.65 21.63 12.32
C ASP A 149 -15.45 20.73 11.37
N SER A 150 -14.86 20.39 10.23
CA SER A 150 -15.37 19.40 9.27
C SER A 150 -14.57 18.09 9.35
N HIS A 151 -15.21 16.97 9.00
CA HIS A 151 -14.56 15.67 8.87
C HIS A 151 -14.52 15.22 7.41
N CYS A 152 -13.33 14.94 6.88
CA CYS A 152 -13.14 14.48 5.51
C CYS A 152 -12.27 13.22 5.46
N GLU A 153 -12.69 12.23 4.68
CA GLU A 153 -11.88 11.04 4.38
C GLU A 153 -11.56 10.98 2.89
N ILE A 154 -10.27 10.87 2.59
CA ILE A 154 -9.75 10.74 1.23
C ILE A 154 -9.20 9.33 1.07
N GLU A 155 -9.81 8.51 0.23
CA GLU A 155 -9.24 7.20 -0.11
C GLU A 155 -7.91 7.37 -0.86
N VAL A 156 -6.85 6.79 -0.33
CA VAL A 156 -5.50 6.83 -0.90
C VAL A 156 -5.48 6.25 -2.33
N ALA A 157 -6.36 5.29 -2.61
CA ALA A 157 -6.52 4.70 -3.94
C ALA A 157 -7.03 5.69 -5.00
N HIS A 158 -7.69 6.78 -4.58
CA HIS A 158 -8.18 7.83 -5.46
C HIS A 158 -7.21 9.01 -5.62
N ILE A 159 -6.11 9.06 -4.86
CA ILE A 159 -5.10 10.11 -5.01
C ILE A 159 -4.24 9.79 -6.24
N SER A 160 -4.27 10.67 -7.25
CA SER A 160 -3.44 10.50 -8.46
C SER A 160 -2.04 11.08 -8.28
N THR A 161 -1.94 12.18 -7.55
CA THR A 161 -0.69 12.95 -7.46
C THR A 161 -0.56 13.58 -6.07
N VAL A 162 0.64 13.54 -5.51
CA VAL A 162 0.98 14.21 -4.25
C VAL A 162 2.21 15.08 -4.51
N GLN A 163 2.12 16.35 -4.16
CA GLN A 163 3.22 17.30 -4.26
C GLN A 163 3.43 17.99 -2.91
N VAL A 164 4.69 18.06 -2.49
CA VAL A 164 5.10 18.84 -1.31
C VAL A 164 5.61 20.18 -1.82
N LEU A 165 4.93 21.27 -1.45
CA LEU A 165 5.33 22.61 -1.82
C LEU A 165 6.30 23.13 -0.76
N THR A 166 7.52 23.46 -1.19
CA THR A 166 8.62 23.88 -0.31
C THR A 166 8.92 25.39 -0.36
N GLU A 167 8.20 26.16 -1.19
CA GLU A 167 8.46 27.60 -1.36
C GLU A 167 7.29 28.47 -0.89
N GLY A 168 7.61 29.57 -0.19
CA GLY A 168 6.68 30.67 0.09
C GLY A 168 6.17 30.81 1.54
N PHE A 169 6.52 29.91 2.46
CA PHE A 169 6.06 29.97 3.85
C PHE A 169 7.21 30.22 4.84
N ALA A 170 6.89 30.90 5.94
CA ALA A 170 7.79 31.15 7.07
C ALA A 170 8.47 29.85 7.55
N PRO A 171 9.69 29.91 8.14
CA PRO A 171 10.41 28.72 8.58
C PRO A 171 9.53 27.86 9.50
N GLY A 172 9.11 26.69 9.01
CA GLY A 172 8.22 25.74 9.70
C GLY A 172 6.90 25.42 9.00
N GLY A 173 6.50 26.15 7.94
CA GLY A 173 5.29 25.85 7.17
C GLY A 173 5.54 24.87 6.02
N MET A 174 4.88 23.72 6.00
CA MET A 174 4.85 22.80 4.86
C MET A 174 3.44 22.79 4.26
N CYS A 175 3.31 23.05 2.95
CA CYS A 175 2.04 22.94 2.25
C CYS A 175 2.02 21.63 1.44
N LEU A 176 0.99 20.81 1.65
CA LEU A 176 0.82 19.53 0.97
C LEU A 176 -0.39 19.63 0.05
N VAL A 177 -0.15 19.53 -1.25
CA VAL A 177 -1.22 19.55 -2.26
C VAL A 177 -1.42 18.13 -2.76
N ALA A 178 -2.61 17.58 -2.50
CA ALA A 178 -3.03 16.30 -3.01
C ALA A 178 -4.07 16.52 -4.12
N PHE A 179 -3.77 16.01 -5.32
CA PHE A 179 -4.74 15.96 -6.41
C PHE A 179 -5.44 14.60 -6.38
N LEU A 180 -6.76 14.63 -6.20
CA LEU A 180 -7.60 13.45 -6.39
C LEU A 180 -7.73 13.20 -7.88
N SER A 181 -7.64 11.93 -8.28
CA SER A 181 -7.82 11.51 -9.67
C SER A 181 -9.11 12.12 -10.20
N ARG A 182 -9.00 12.85 -11.32
CA ARG A 182 -10.13 13.48 -12.02
C ARG A 182 -11.19 12.43 -12.34
N ARG A 183 -12.21 12.35 -11.49
CA ARG A 183 -13.58 11.98 -11.83
C ARG A 183 -14.46 12.50 -10.69
N VAL A 184 -15.44 13.33 -11.04
CA VAL A 184 -16.30 14.14 -10.16
C VAL A 184 -15.69 15.44 -9.61
N TRP A 185 -15.17 16.29 -10.51
CA TRP A 185 -15.55 17.71 -10.52
C TRP A 185 -15.77 18.07 -12.00
N SER A 186 -16.94 17.69 -12.52
CA SER A 186 -17.39 18.21 -13.81
C SER A 186 -17.84 19.64 -13.56
N HIS A 187 -17.05 20.60 -14.02
CA HIS A 187 -17.58 21.90 -14.40
C HIS A 187 -18.33 21.68 -15.72
N GLU A 188 -19.63 21.39 -15.65
CA GLU A 188 -20.50 21.70 -16.78
C GLU A 188 -20.68 23.21 -16.84
N GLY A 189 -20.44 23.78 -18.02
CA GLY A 189 -20.83 25.14 -18.38
C GLY A 189 -19.73 25.92 -19.09
N GLY A 190 -19.82 26.03 -20.43
CA GLY A 190 -19.16 27.11 -21.16
C GLY A 190 -18.64 26.79 -22.56
N GLN A 191 -19.55 26.55 -23.51
CA GLN A 191 -19.50 26.93 -24.94
C GLN A 191 -18.15 26.97 -25.69
N GLN A 192 -18.01 26.05 -26.65
CA GLN A 192 -17.16 26.25 -27.83
C GLN A 192 -17.83 27.25 -28.78
N ALA A 193 -17.05 28.25 -29.21
CA ALA A 193 -17.19 28.88 -30.51
C ALA A 193 -16.30 28.15 -31.51
#